data_AF-A0A4C2ABM1-F1
#
_entry.id   AF-A0A4C2ABM1-F1
#
_cell.length_a   1.000
_cell.length_b   1.000
_cell.length_c   1.000
_cell.angle_alpha   90.00
_cell.angle_beta   90.00
_cell.angle_gamma   90.00
#
_symmetry.space_group_name_H-M   'P 1'
#
loop_
_entity.id
_entity.type
_entity.pdbx_description
1 polymer ?
#
loop_
_entity_poly.entity_id
_entity_poly.type
_entity_poly.pdbx_seq_one_letter_code
_entity_poly.pdbx_strand_id
1 'polypeptide(L)'
;MASILVNGFKEHTHNRLLIDEAMMNHFGAIITAALLAKAKELLLIGDINQIPHIDRHNVFPMSYEKPNAVAKVSRELLRSYRNPMDVAYALNEIYSGIYSTQEGTRSLTMDGYDINKLSISLPQTLYLAHTSWQNRAKSHGMRT
;
A
#
# COMPACT_ATOMS: atom_id res chain seq x y z
N MET A 1 9.10 8.88 1.96
CA MET A 1 9.36 9.88 0.89
C MET A 1 9.46 11.30 1.43
N ALA A 2 8.40 11.86 2.02
CA ALA A 2 8.35 13.26 2.47
C ALA A 2 9.53 13.70 3.35
N SER A 3 9.93 12.89 4.34
CA SER A 3 11.06 13.23 5.22
C SER A 3 12.39 13.41 4.47
N ILE A 4 12.66 12.57 3.45
CA ILE A 4 13.88 12.67 2.64
C ILE A 4 13.84 13.94 1.78
N LEU A 5 12.69 14.26 1.20
CA LEU A 5 12.55 15.46 0.37
C LEU A 5 12.67 16.75 1.18
N VAL A 6 12.21 16.75 2.43
CA VAL A 6 12.26 17.93 3.31
C VAL A 6 13.63 18.08 3.97
N ASN A 7 14.21 16.99 4.47
CA ASN A 7 15.44 17.04 5.27
C ASN A 7 16.71 16.72 4.48
N GLY A 8 16.58 16.18 3.27
CA GLY A 8 17.69 15.68 2.47
C GLY A 8 18.39 14.47 3.11
N PHE A 9 19.59 14.19 2.61
CA PHE A 9 20.52 13.25 3.22
C PHE A 9 21.66 14.03 3.89
N LYS A 10 22.04 13.65 5.12
CA LYS A 10 23.22 14.20 5.78
C LYS A 10 24.47 13.60 5.14
N GLU A 11 25.14 14.34 4.26
CA GLU A 11 26.46 14.10 3.60
C GLU A 11 26.77 12.70 3.02
N HIS A 12 25.91 11.71 3.20
CA HIS A 12 26.11 10.34 2.77
C HIS A 12 25.52 10.13 1.38
N THR A 13 26.37 9.66 0.48
CA THR A 13 25.94 9.15 -0.82
C THR A 13 25.53 7.69 -0.64
N HIS A 14 24.34 7.33 -1.11
CA HIS A 14 23.85 5.96 -1.05
C HIS A 14 23.83 5.40 -2.46
N ASN A 15 24.60 4.35 -2.72
CA ASN A 15 24.71 3.78 -4.07
C ASN A 15 23.38 3.19 -4.59
N ARG A 16 22.55 2.67 -3.67
CA ARG A 16 21.25 2.07 -3.96
C ARG A 16 20.18 2.64 -3.03
N LEU A 17 19.00 2.92 -3.58
CA LEU A 17 17.83 3.30 -2.81
C LEU A 17 16.73 2.25 -2.94
N LEU A 18 16.19 1.82 -1.80
CA LEU A 18 15.08 0.89 -1.68
C LEU A 18 13.82 1.69 -1.42
N ILE A 19 12.83 1.57 -2.30
CA ILE A 19 11.54 2.25 -2.16
C ILE A 19 10.48 1.19 -1.95
N ASP A 20 9.95 1.13 -0.74
CA ASP A 20 8.75 0.36 -0.42
C ASP A 20 7.49 1.17 -0.74
N GLU A 21 6.40 0.46 -1.03
CA GLU A 21 5.13 1.05 -1.49
C GLU A 21 5.32 2.08 -2.61
N ALA A 22 6.14 1.74 -3.61
CA ALA A 22 6.53 2.65 -4.68
C ALA A 22 5.33 3.23 -5.43
N MET A 23 4.25 2.46 -5.58
CA MET A 23 3.03 2.87 -6.27
C MET A 23 2.25 3.97 -5.54
N MET A 24 2.44 4.13 -4.22
CA MET A 24 1.78 5.18 -3.43
C MET A 24 2.44 6.56 -3.56
N ASN A 25 3.60 6.64 -4.22
CA ASN A 25 4.36 7.88 -4.36
C ASN A 25 4.34 8.35 -5.81
N HIS A 26 4.24 9.66 -6.02
CA HIS A 26 4.46 10.25 -7.35
C HIS A 26 5.86 9.90 -7.84
N PHE A 27 6.00 9.39 -9.07
CA PHE A 27 7.30 8.92 -9.58
C PHE A 27 8.35 10.04 -9.60
N GLY A 28 7.97 11.27 -9.90
CA GLY A 28 8.85 12.44 -9.80
C GLY A 28 9.47 12.59 -8.39
N ALA A 29 8.70 12.33 -7.33
CA ALA A 29 9.21 12.38 -5.95
C ALA A 29 10.27 11.30 -5.68
N ILE A 30 10.08 10.10 -6.24
CA ILE A 30 11.05 9.00 -6.18
C ILE A 30 12.35 9.40 -6.87
N ILE A 31 12.26 9.97 -8.07
CA ILE A 31 13.44 10.42 -8.83
C ILE A 31 14.16 11.55 -8.11
N THR A 32 13.45 12.53 -7.55
CA THR A 32 14.07 13.58 -6.74
C THR A 32 14.82 13.01 -5.55
N ALA A 33 14.24 12.05 -4.82
CA ALA A 33 14.93 11.37 -3.73
C ALA A 33 16.18 10.61 -4.20
N ALA A 34 16.12 9.95 -5.37
CA ALA A 34 17.25 9.26 -5.97
C ALA A 34 18.42 10.21 -6.29
N LEU A 35 18.10 11.36 -6.88
CA LEU A 35 19.08 12.39 -7.24
C LEU A 35 19.73 13.00 -5.98
N LEU A 36 18.92 13.29 -4.96
CA LEU A 36 19.43 13.78 -3.67
C LEU A 36 20.35 12.76 -2.99
N ALA A 37 20.03 11.47 -3.08
CA ALA A 37 20.85 10.38 -2.55
C ALA A 37 22.14 10.14 -3.35
N LYS A 38 22.24 10.71 -4.56
CA LYS A 38 23.22 10.33 -5.60
C LYS A 38 23.23 8.82 -5.85
N ALA A 39 22.04 8.21 -5.86
CA ALA A 39 21.88 6.79 -6.05
C ALA A 39 22.09 6.40 -7.52
N LYS A 40 22.82 5.30 -7.74
CA LYS A 40 23.04 4.70 -9.06
C LYS A 40 21.98 3.65 -9.38
N GLU A 41 21.35 3.10 -8.35
CA GLU A 41 20.37 2.03 -8.49
C GLU A 41 19.12 2.29 -7.65
N LEU A 42 17.97 2.02 -8.23
CA LEU A 42 16.67 2.05 -7.56
C LEU A 42 16.08 0.65 -7.55
N LEU A 43 15.68 0.18 -6.37
CA LEU A 43 14.82 -0.99 -6.24
C LEU A 43 13.45 -0.52 -5.77
N LEU A 44 12.47 -0.59 -6.68
CA LEU A 44 11.09 -0.20 -6.44
C LEU A 44 10.30 -1.46 -6.10
N ILE A 45 9.71 -1.49 -4.91
CA ILE A 45 8.86 -2.58 -4.43
C ILE A 45 7.46 -1.98 -4.25
N GLY A 46 6.46 -2.66 -4.79
CA GLY A 46 5.07 -2.22 -4.68
C GLY A 46 4.16 -3.10 -5.51
N ASP A 47 2.88 -2.77 -5.48
CA ASP A 47 1.81 -3.52 -6.10
C ASP A 47 0.94 -2.60 -6.96
N ILE A 48 0.86 -2.90 -8.26
CA ILE A 48 0.13 -2.08 -9.24
C ILE A 48 -1.38 -2.11 -9.05
N ASN A 49 -1.89 -3.14 -8.38
CA ASN A 49 -3.31 -3.37 -8.15
C ASN A 49 -3.76 -2.85 -6.78
N GLN A 50 -2.83 -2.37 -5.95
CA GLN A 50 -3.15 -1.65 -4.71
C GLN A 50 -3.39 -0.16 -4.95
N ILE A 51 -3.74 0.57 -3.88
CA ILE A 51 -4.07 1.99 -3.94
C ILE A 51 -2.84 2.78 -4.43
N PRO A 52 -2.90 3.42 -5.62
CA PRO A 52 -1.78 4.20 -6.12
C PRO A 52 -1.69 5.56 -5.43
N HIS A 53 -0.69 6.36 -5.81
CA HIS A 53 -0.64 7.77 -5.48
C HIS A 53 -1.96 8.48 -5.87
N ILE A 54 -2.49 9.28 -4.95
CA ILE A 54 -3.69 10.09 -5.16
C ILE A 54 -3.29 11.56 -5.01
N ASP A 55 -3.48 12.36 -6.06
CA ASP A 55 -3.41 13.81 -5.95
C ASP A 55 -4.55 14.33 -5.09
N ARG A 56 -4.21 14.87 -3.92
CA ARG A 56 -5.21 15.42 -2.99
C ARG A 56 -5.64 16.84 -3.32
N HIS A 57 -4.79 17.59 -4.04
CA HIS A 57 -5.05 19.00 -4.32
C HIS A 57 -5.60 19.19 -5.74
N ASN A 58 -5.20 18.33 -6.68
CA ASN A 58 -5.69 18.31 -8.07
C ASN A 58 -5.69 19.71 -8.71
N VAL A 59 -4.64 20.48 -8.44
CA VAL A 59 -4.53 21.90 -8.84
C VAL A 59 -4.20 22.01 -10.33
N PHE A 60 -3.48 21.02 -10.87
CA PHE A 60 -3.10 20.94 -12.27
C PHE A 60 -2.96 19.46 -12.68
N PRO A 61 -3.12 19.13 -13.98
CA PRO A 61 -2.87 17.79 -14.47
C PRO A 61 -1.41 17.39 -14.22
N MET A 62 -1.19 16.28 -13.52
CA MET A 62 0.15 15.73 -13.33
C MET A 62 0.45 14.70 -14.42
N SER A 63 1.74 14.62 -14.79
CA SER A 63 2.26 13.68 -15.80
C SER A 63 3.31 12.81 -15.17
N TYR A 64 3.47 11.59 -15.70
CA TYR A 64 4.42 10.59 -15.19
C TYR A 64 4.22 10.29 -13.70
N GLU A 65 2.98 10.17 -13.25
CA GLU A 65 2.67 9.95 -11.84
C GLU A 65 3.08 8.56 -11.36
N LYS A 66 2.91 7.54 -12.20
CA LYS A 66 3.04 6.14 -11.82
C LYS A 66 4.41 5.57 -12.20
N PRO A 67 5.12 4.89 -11.28
CA PRO A 67 6.42 4.29 -11.58
C PRO A 67 6.40 3.29 -12.73
N ASN A 68 5.35 2.47 -12.85
CA ASN A 68 5.20 1.45 -13.89
C ASN A 68 4.97 2.01 -15.30
N ALA A 69 4.71 3.32 -15.45
CA ALA A 69 4.67 3.98 -16.75
C ALA A 69 6.07 4.18 -17.35
N VAL A 70 7.12 4.13 -16.52
CA VAL A 70 8.50 4.42 -16.91
C VAL A 70 9.42 3.23 -16.67
N ALA A 71 9.30 2.58 -15.51
CA ALA A 71 10.09 1.42 -15.14
C ALA A 71 9.37 0.11 -15.51
N LYS A 72 10.08 -0.79 -16.20
CA LYS A 72 9.58 -2.14 -16.48
C LYS A 72 9.63 -3.00 -15.22
N VAL A 73 8.62 -3.85 -15.06
CA VAL A 73 8.61 -4.87 -14.00
C VAL A 73 9.71 -5.89 -14.29
N SER A 74 10.68 -5.99 -13.39
CA SER A 74 11.80 -6.94 -13.51
C SER A 74 11.48 -8.31 -12.92
N ARG A 75 10.57 -8.35 -11.93
CA ARG A 75 10.17 -9.57 -11.24
C ARG A 75 8.79 -9.41 -10.61
N GLU A 76 7.94 -10.42 -10.78
CA GLU A 76 6.67 -10.55 -10.08
C GLU A 76 6.81 -11.51 -8.90
N LEU A 77 6.14 -11.21 -7.79
CA LEU A 77 6.15 -12.01 -6.57
C LEU A 77 4.72 -12.51 -6.27
N LEU A 78 4.41 -13.73 -6.70
CA LEU A 78 3.07 -14.32 -6.61
C LEU A 78 2.84 -15.20 -5.35
N ARG A 79 3.90 -15.42 -4.56
CA ARG A 79 3.81 -16.20 -3.32
C ARG A 79 3.47 -15.28 -2.15
N SER A 80 2.29 -15.44 -1.58
CA SER A 80 1.89 -14.76 -0.36
C SER A 80 2.22 -15.59 0.87
N TYR A 81 3.01 -15.02 1.77
CA TYR A 81 3.28 -15.57 3.10
C TYR A 81 2.31 -15.07 4.17
N ARG A 82 1.43 -14.11 3.85
CA ARG A 82 0.55 -13.43 4.83
C ARG A 82 -0.90 -13.88 4.68
N ASN A 83 -1.42 -13.82 3.46
CA ASN A 83 -2.84 -14.02 3.20
C ASN A 83 -3.23 -15.49 3.40
N PRO A 84 -4.36 -15.81 4.06
CA PRO A 84 -4.94 -17.15 4.09
C PRO A 84 -5.30 -17.68 2.69
N MET A 85 -5.60 -18.98 2.58
CA MET A 85 -5.78 -19.65 1.29
C MET A 85 -7.04 -19.17 0.55
N ASP A 86 -8.15 -18.92 1.26
CA ASP A 86 -9.37 -18.35 0.67
C ASP A 86 -9.18 -16.92 0.16
N VAL A 87 -8.38 -16.11 0.85
CA VAL A 87 -8.01 -14.77 0.38
C VAL A 87 -7.17 -14.86 -0.90
N ALA A 88 -6.17 -15.75 -0.94
CA ALA A 88 -5.37 -15.94 -2.15
C ALA A 88 -6.22 -16.45 -3.33
N TYR A 89 -7.17 -17.35 -3.07
CA TYR A 89 -8.14 -17.81 -4.07
C TYR A 89 -8.97 -16.65 -4.64
N ALA A 90 -9.53 -15.79 -3.78
CA ALA A 90 -10.28 -14.61 -4.22
C ALA A 90 -9.41 -13.63 -5.04
N LEU A 91 -8.13 -13.47 -4.67
CA LEU A 91 -7.19 -12.61 -5.38
C LEU A 91 -6.75 -13.17 -6.74
N ASN A 92 -6.97 -14.45 -7.04
CA ASN A 92 -6.53 -15.07 -8.29
C ASN A 92 -7.22 -14.48 -9.54
N GLU A 93 -8.36 -13.82 -9.38
CA GLU A 93 -9.02 -13.06 -10.47
C GLU A 93 -8.20 -11.83 -10.88
N ILE A 94 -7.42 -11.27 -9.95
CA ILE A 94 -6.63 -10.05 -10.15
C ILE A 94 -5.16 -10.40 -10.43
N TYR A 95 -4.64 -11.44 -9.77
CA TYR A 95 -3.25 -11.88 -9.86
C TYR A 95 -3.19 -13.33 -10.34
N SER A 96 -2.97 -13.51 -11.64
CA SER A 96 -2.90 -14.83 -12.25
C SER A 96 -1.78 -15.69 -11.62
N GLY A 97 -2.16 -16.79 -10.95
CA GLY A 97 -1.21 -17.74 -10.37
C GLY A 97 -0.72 -17.36 -8.97
N ILE A 98 -1.39 -16.42 -8.30
CA ILE A 98 -1.13 -16.14 -6.88
C ILE A 98 -1.45 -17.37 -6.01
N TYR A 99 -0.62 -17.62 -5.00
CA TYR A 99 -0.85 -18.70 -4.04
C TYR A 99 -0.37 -18.33 -2.64
N SER A 100 -0.96 -18.98 -1.64
CA SER A 100 -0.61 -18.80 -0.23
C SER A 100 0.23 -19.97 0.30
N THR A 101 1.12 -19.68 1.26
CA THR A 101 1.81 -20.70 2.08
C THR A 101 1.15 -20.91 3.45
N GLN A 102 0.06 -20.22 3.76
CA GLN A 102 -0.61 -20.31 5.07
C GLN A 102 -1.50 -21.55 5.15
N GLU A 103 -1.49 -22.20 6.32
CA GLU A 103 -2.36 -23.32 6.65
C GLU A 103 -3.70 -22.78 7.18
N GLY A 104 -4.74 -22.79 6.35
CA GLY A 104 -6.06 -22.28 6.71
C GLY A 104 -6.92 -22.01 5.48
N THR A 105 -8.01 -22.76 5.33
CA THR A 105 -8.87 -22.73 4.14
C THR A 105 -10.03 -21.74 4.22
N ARG A 106 -10.38 -21.23 5.41
CA ARG A 106 -11.48 -20.28 5.59
C ARG A 106 -11.17 -19.27 6.70
N SER A 107 -11.08 -18.00 6.32
CA SER A 107 -10.74 -16.86 7.16
C SER A 107 -11.78 -15.73 7.12
N LEU A 108 -12.65 -15.72 6.11
CA LEU A 108 -13.72 -14.72 5.99
C LEU A 108 -15.01 -15.14 6.69
N THR A 109 -15.52 -14.25 7.55
CA THR A 109 -16.91 -14.27 8.05
C THR A 109 -17.59 -12.98 7.62
N MET A 110 -18.81 -13.07 7.11
CA MET A 110 -19.60 -11.93 6.68
C MET A 110 -20.90 -11.88 7.46
N ASP A 111 -21.03 -10.87 8.31
CA ASP A 111 -22.22 -10.63 9.11
C ASP A 111 -22.94 -9.38 8.60
N GLY A 112 -24.27 -9.36 8.73
CA GLY A 112 -25.07 -8.17 8.49
C GLY A 112 -24.69 -7.05 9.47
N TYR A 113 -24.71 -5.81 9.00
CA TYR A 113 -24.43 -4.65 9.84
C TYR A 113 -25.54 -4.45 10.88
N ASP A 114 -25.17 -4.42 12.16
CA ASP A 114 -26.04 -4.05 13.27
C ASP A 114 -25.28 -3.07 14.16
N ILE A 115 -25.82 -1.86 14.29
CA ILE A 115 -25.23 -0.77 15.07
C ILE A 115 -25.02 -1.16 16.55
N ASN A 116 -25.78 -2.12 17.07
CA ASN A 116 -25.67 -2.62 18.43
C ASN A 116 -24.64 -3.76 18.57
N LYS A 117 -24.13 -4.32 17.47
CA LYS A 117 -23.16 -5.44 17.45
C LYS A 117 -21.73 -5.01 17.19
N LEU A 118 -21.43 -3.71 17.08
CA LEU A 118 -20.05 -3.21 17.00
C LEU A 118 -19.32 -3.34 18.35
N SER A 119 -19.20 -4.56 18.86
CA SER A 119 -18.31 -4.87 19.99
C SER A 119 -16.88 -4.97 19.46
N ILE A 120 -16.16 -3.86 19.53
CA ILE A 120 -14.71 -3.81 19.31
C ILE A 120 -14.05 -4.48 20.53
N SER A 121 -14.04 -5.80 20.60
CA SER A 121 -13.61 -6.52 21.82
C SER A 121 -12.65 -7.68 21.57
N LEU A 122 -12.32 -7.98 20.32
CA LEU A 122 -11.35 -9.04 20.05
C LEU A 122 -9.91 -8.49 20.23
N PRO A 123 -9.11 -9.09 21.13
CA PRO A 123 -7.71 -8.72 21.28
C PRO A 123 -6.94 -9.00 19.99
N GLN A 124 -5.87 -8.22 19.75
CA GLN A 124 -4.99 -8.38 18.58
C GLN A 124 -5.69 -8.23 17.21
N THR A 125 -6.84 -7.56 17.16
CA THR A 125 -7.59 -7.32 15.93
C THR A 125 -7.39 -5.89 15.41
N LEU A 126 -7.02 -5.77 14.12
CA LEU A 126 -6.96 -4.48 13.44
C LEU A 126 -8.32 -4.15 12.84
N TYR A 127 -8.97 -3.10 13.34
CA TYR A 127 -10.24 -2.62 12.82
C TYR A 127 -10.02 -1.61 11.70
N LEU A 128 -10.50 -1.94 10.50
CA LEU A 128 -10.38 -1.10 9.32
C LEU A 128 -11.76 -0.57 8.87
N ALA A 129 -11.74 0.51 8.11
CA ALA A 129 -12.89 1.04 7.38
C ALA A 129 -12.40 1.67 6.09
N HIS A 130 -13.28 1.73 5.08
CA HIS A 130 -12.93 2.29 3.77
C HIS A 130 -12.78 3.82 3.80
N THR A 131 -13.52 4.51 4.68
CA THR A 131 -13.50 5.97 4.77
C THR A 131 -12.95 6.47 6.11
N SER A 132 -12.30 7.63 6.09
CA SER A 132 -11.82 8.31 7.31
C SER A 132 -12.97 8.70 8.24
N TRP A 133 -14.13 9.03 7.67
CA TRP A 133 -15.33 9.36 8.43
C TRP A 133 -15.83 8.17 9.26
N GLN A 134 -15.90 6.96 8.68
CA GLN A 134 -16.25 5.76 9.43
C GLN A 134 -15.26 5.47 10.57
N ASN A 135 -13.96 5.68 10.34
CA ASN A 135 -12.95 5.54 11.40
C ASN A 135 -13.15 6.57 12.52
N ARG A 136 -13.54 7.81 12.19
CA ARG A 136 -13.84 8.85 13.18
C ARG A 136 -15.12 8.56 13.98
N ALA A 137 -16.15 8.04 13.33
CA ALA A 137 -17.39 7.63 14.00
C ALA A 137 -17.13 6.56 15.06
N LYS A 138 -16.26 5.57 14.74
CA LYS A 138 -15.81 4.53 15.69
C LYS A 138 -15.06 5.10 16.90
N SER A 139 -14.21 6.11 16.71
CA SER A 139 -13.40 6.66 17.82
C SER A 139 -14.14 7.62 18.74
N HIS A 140 -15.23 8.23 18.27
CA HIS A 140 -16.02 9.22 19.03
C HIS A 140 -17.34 8.64 19.57
N GLY A 141 -17.60 7.34 19.41
CA GLY A 141 -18.89 6.73 19.76
C GLY A 141 -20.07 7.39 19.05
N MET A 142 -19.82 8.09 17.93
CA MET A 142 -20.85 8.82 17.20
C MET A 142 -21.64 7.83 16.36
N ARG A 143 -22.96 7.80 16.61
CA ARG A 143 -23.94 7.03 15.86
C ARG A 143 -23.96 7.54 14.42
N THR A 144 -23.71 6.64 13.47
CA THR A 144 -23.95 6.86 12.04
C THR A 144 -25.39 6.53 11.71
#